data_AF-A0A482WMM6-F1
#
_entry.id   AF-A0A482WMM6-F1
#
_cell.length_a   1.000
_cell.length_b   1.000
_cell.length_c   1.000
_cell.angle_alpha   90.00
_cell.angle_beta   90.00
_cell.angle_gamma   90.00
#
_symmetry.space_group_name_H-M   'P 1'
#
loop_
_entity.id
_entity.type
_entity.pdbx_description
1 polymer ?
#
loop_
_entity_poly.entity_id
_entity_poly.type
_entity_poly.pdbx_seq_one_letter_code
_entity_poly.pdbx_strand_id
1 'polypeptide(L)'
;MKTYDLLIIFALLCMVATERRLRHKSRYPEMCKSCPPGWGVSKMCNHFNKTVCAPCNVGISYSPHHSYRAPCWQCSRCGQGLYAAHPCHPSRDTICDSCPRLFSVDQQQYRAIAECSVVK
;
A
#
# COMPACT_ATOMS: atom_id res chain seq x y z
N MET A 1 56.01 11.64 17.53
CA MET A 1 54.95 10.64 17.30
C MET A 1 55.44 9.34 17.86
N LYS A 2 54.88 8.88 18.98
CA LYS A 2 55.36 7.68 19.65
C LYS A 2 54.65 6.47 19.06
N THR A 3 55.28 5.30 19.15
CA THR A 3 54.77 4.04 18.59
C THR A 3 53.36 3.72 19.09
N TYR A 4 53.03 4.10 20.32
CA TYR A 4 51.68 3.96 20.88
C TYR A 4 50.64 4.85 20.19
N ASP A 5 51.00 6.04 19.69
CA ASP A 5 50.09 6.93 18.99
C ASP A 5 49.67 6.31 17.65
N LEU A 6 50.62 5.70 16.93
CA LEU A 6 50.34 4.95 15.70
C LEU A 6 49.46 3.72 15.95
N LEU A 7 49.68 3.01 17.06
CA LEU A 7 48.85 1.86 17.44
C LEU A 7 47.40 2.26 17.75
N ILE A 8 47.20 3.39 18.43
CA ILE A 8 45.86 3.93 18.73
C ILE A 8 45.16 4.35 17.43
N ILE A 9 45.86 5.04 16.52
CA ILE A 9 45.30 5.45 15.23
C ILE A 9 44.89 4.22 14.41
N PHE A 10 45.74 3.19 14.35
CA PHE A 10 45.44 1.96 13.63
C PHE A 10 44.23 1.23 14.23
N ALA A 11 44.14 1.15 15.56
CA ALA A 11 43.01 0.57 16.27
C ALA A 11 41.69 1.34 15.99
N LEU A 12 41.71 2.67 16.03
CA LEU A 12 40.53 3.49 15.72
C LEU A 12 40.09 3.34 14.25
N LEU A 13 41.04 3.28 13.31
CA LEU A 13 40.76 3.01 11.89
C LEU A 13 40.13 1.62 11.69
N CYS A 14 40.63 0.61 12.40
CA CYS A 14 40.03 -0.72 12.38
C CYS A 14 38.60 -0.72 12.93
N MET A 15 38.34 -0.05 14.04
CA MET A 15 37.01 0.02 14.65
C MET A 15 35.99 0.68 13.72
N VAL A 16 36.37 1.79 13.06
CA VAL A 16 35.53 2.47 12.04
C VAL A 16 35.30 1.58 10.80
N ALA A 17 36.31 0.81 10.37
CA ALA A 17 36.18 -0.12 9.24
C ALA A 17 35.36 -1.38 9.56
N THR A 18 35.20 -1.73 10.84
CA THR A 18 34.44 -2.90 11.30
C THR A 18 32.98 -2.63 11.60
N GLU A 19 32.46 -1.45 11.27
CA GLU A 19 31.02 -1.23 11.13
C GLU A 19 30.48 -2.00 9.92
N ARG A 20 30.56 -3.33 10.00
CA ARG A 20 29.65 -4.21 9.30
C ARG A 20 28.28 -3.86 9.86
N ARG A 21 27.59 -2.92 9.21
CA ARG A 21 26.13 -2.94 9.18
C ARG A 21 25.78 -4.31 8.62
N LEU A 22 25.62 -5.29 9.50
CA LEU A 22 24.78 -6.43 9.26
C LEU A 22 23.39 -5.83 9.08
N ARG A 23 23.12 -5.26 7.90
CA ARG A 23 21.78 -5.26 7.36
C ARG A 23 21.40 -6.71 7.48
N HIS A 24 20.51 -6.99 8.42
CA HIS A 24 19.79 -8.24 8.48
C HIS A 24 18.93 -8.26 7.21
N LYS A 25 19.58 -8.49 6.06
CA LYS A 25 18.94 -8.91 4.84
C LYS A 25 18.49 -10.28 5.22
N SER A 26 17.25 -10.35 5.71
CA SER A 26 16.53 -11.60 5.83
C SER A 26 16.87 -12.43 4.60
N ARG A 27 17.01 -13.75 4.71
CA ARG A 27 17.42 -14.58 3.57
C ARG A 27 16.34 -14.61 2.47
N TYR A 28 15.25 -13.84 2.60
CA TYR A 28 14.01 -13.94 1.84
C TYR A 28 13.26 -12.64 1.39
N PRO A 29 13.89 -11.46 1.16
CA PRO A 29 13.26 -10.32 0.48
C PRO A 29 13.68 -10.16 -0.98
N GLU A 30 14.73 -10.83 -1.46
CA GLU A 30 15.23 -10.65 -2.84
C GLU A 30 14.51 -11.53 -3.88
N MET A 31 13.81 -12.58 -3.44
CA MET A 31 13.09 -13.54 -4.31
C MET A 31 11.60 -13.23 -4.48
N CYS A 32 11.01 -12.47 -3.56
CA CYS A 32 9.57 -12.19 -3.54
C CYS A 32 9.28 -10.90 -4.31
N LYS A 33 8.76 -11.03 -5.53
CA LYS A 33 8.28 -9.87 -6.30
C LYS A 33 6.97 -9.36 -5.70
N SER A 34 6.83 -8.04 -5.59
CA SER A 34 5.58 -7.40 -5.19
C SER A 34 4.58 -7.38 -6.34
N CYS A 35 3.32 -7.63 -6.03
CA CYS A 35 2.20 -7.34 -6.90
C CYS A 35 2.01 -5.83 -7.03
N PRO A 36 1.68 -5.31 -8.22
CA PRO A 36 1.40 -3.88 -8.42
C PRO A 36 0.03 -3.48 -7.86
N PRO A 37 -0.25 -2.17 -7.72
CA PRO A 37 -1.60 -1.68 -7.43
C PRO A 37 -2.61 -2.23 -8.44
N GLY A 38 -3.82 -2.57 -7.99
CA GLY A 38 -4.78 -3.32 -8.82
C GLY A 38 -4.68 -4.84 -8.67
N TRP A 39 -3.60 -5.34 -8.06
CA TRP A 39 -3.32 -6.77 -7.95
C TRP A 39 -2.99 -7.14 -6.51
N GLY A 40 -3.55 -8.27 -6.05
CA GLY A 40 -3.30 -8.84 -4.73
C GLY A 40 -2.57 -10.17 -4.83
N VAL A 41 -1.93 -10.56 -3.73
CA VAL A 41 -1.26 -11.87 -3.62
C VAL A 41 -2.30 -12.97 -3.52
N SER A 42 -2.32 -13.86 -4.51
CA SER A 42 -3.12 -15.09 -4.49
C SER A 42 -2.35 -16.27 -3.89
N LYS A 43 -1.02 -16.30 -4.10
CA LYS A 43 -0.11 -17.27 -3.47
C LYS A 43 1.16 -16.57 -3.03
N MET A 44 1.45 -16.66 -1.73
CA MET A 44 2.70 -16.13 -1.18
C MET A 44 3.91 -16.83 -1.79
N CYS A 45 4.98 -16.07 -1.97
CA CYS A 45 6.28 -16.62 -2.34
C CYS A 45 6.80 -17.59 -1.27
N ASN A 46 7.66 -18.52 -1.68
CA ASN A 46 8.41 -19.40 -0.78
C ASN A 46 9.83 -19.59 -1.34
N HIS A 47 10.62 -20.48 -0.72
CA HIS A 47 12.01 -20.83 -1.10
C HIS A 47 12.25 -21.13 -2.59
N PHE A 48 11.21 -21.60 -3.30
CA PHE A 48 11.32 -22.10 -4.66
C PHE A 48 10.40 -21.37 -5.65
N ASN A 49 9.34 -20.73 -5.14
CA ASN A 49 8.27 -20.16 -5.95
C ASN A 49 8.16 -18.65 -5.73
N LYS A 50 7.96 -17.94 -6.85
CA LYS A 50 7.66 -16.51 -6.85
C LYS A 50 6.25 -16.25 -6.32
N THR A 51 6.03 -15.02 -5.86
CA THR A 51 4.70 -14.51 -5.56
C THR A 51 3.80 -14.65 -6.78
N VAL A 52 2.59 -15.17 -6.60
CA VAL A 52 1.55 -15.18 -7.63
C VAL A 52 0.57 -14.07 -7.31
N CYS A 53 0.31 -13.23 -8.31
CA CYS A 53 -0.61 -12.11 -8.22
C CYS A 53 -1.88 -12.43 -8.99
N ALA A 54 -3.02 -12.00 -8.46
CA ALA A 54 -4.31 -12.03 -9.15
C ALA A 54 -4.89 -10.60 -9.22
N PRO A 55 -5.63 -10.26 -10.28
CA PRO A 55 -6.27 -8.96 -10.38
C PRO A 55 -7.37 -8.83 -9.33
N CYS A 56 -7.53 -7.64 -8.77
CA CYS A 56 -8.64 -7.37 -7.87
C CYS A 56 -9.95 -7.20 -8.67
N ASN A 57 -11.04 -7.73 -8.12
CA ASN A 57 -12.36 -7.66 -8.75
C ASN A 57 -12.90 -6.22 -8.71
N VAL A 58 -13.23 -5.68 -9.88
CA VAL A 58 -13.78 -4.33 -10.04
C VAL A 58 -15.05 -4.17 -9.18
N GLY A 59 -15.12 -3.11 -8.39
CA GLY A 59 -16.27 -2.81 -7.52
C GLY A 59 -16.37 -3.66 -6.25
N ILE A 60 -15.55 -4.70 -6.09
CA ILE A 60 -15.63 -5.64 -4.95
C ILE A 60 -14.37 -5.60 -4.10
N SER A 61 -13.18 -5.48 -4.73
CA SER A 61 -11.91 -5.49 -4.03
C SER A 61 -10.86 -4.59 -4.65
N TYR A 62 -9.88 -4.16 -3.85
CA TYR A 62 -8.80 -3.27 -4.26
C TYR A 62 -7.46 -3.60 -3.60
N SER A 63 -6.38 -3.10 -4.19
CA SER A 63 -5.01 -3.16 -3.66
C SER A 63 -4.28 -1.86 -4.04
N PRO A 64 -3.99 -0.96 -3.09
CA PRO A 64 -3.51 0.39 -3.40
C PRO A 64 -2.00 0.52 -3.57
N HIS A 65 -1.23 -0.45 -3.05
CA HIS A 65 0.22 -0.35 -2.95
C HIS A 65 0.89 -1.62 -3.43
N HIS A 66 2.16 -1.49 -3.81
CA HIS A 66 2.97 -2.65 -4.15
C HIS A 66 3.14 -3.56 -2.93
N SER A 67 2.74 -4.83 -3.04
CA SER A 67 2.87 -5.78 -1.94
C SER A 67 3.16 -7.20 -2.40
N TYR A 68 4.07 -7.88 -1.70
CA TYR A 68 4.41 -9.29 -1.91
C TYR A 68 3.71 -10.21 -0.89
N ARG A 69 2.87 -9.65 -0.01
CA ARG A 69 2.10 -10.42 1.00
C ARG A 69 0.62 -10.08 1.06
N ALA A 70 0.22 -8.85 0.71
CA ALA A 70 -1.16 -8.42 0.88
C ALA A 70 -2.05 -8.99 -0.24
N PRO A 71 -3.18 -9.63 0.10
CA PRO A 71 -4.22 -9.95 -0.88
C PRO A 71 -4.99 -8.69 -1.28
N CYS A 72 -5.96 -8.83 -2.18
CA CYS A 72 -6.94 -7.76 -2.42
C CYS A 72 -7.83 -7.58 -1.18
N TRP A 73 -8.05 -6.34 -0.77
CA TRP A 73 -8.96 -5.98 0.32
C TRP A 73 -10.36 -5.72 -0.23
N GLN A 74 -11.39 -6.01 0.57
CA GLN A 74 -12.75 -5.68 0.17
C GLN A 74 -12.95 -4.17 0.17
N CYS A 75 -13.70 -3.68 -0.82
CA CYS A 75 -14.05 -2.27 -0.89
C CYS A 75 -14.95 -1.87 0.28
N SER A 76 -14.69 -0.69 0.85
CA SER A 76 -15.57 -0.02 1.79
C SER A 76 -16.91 0.29 1.13
N ARG A 77 -17.99 0.19 1.93
CA ARG A 77 -19.34 0.58 1.52
C ARG A 77 -19.73 1.86 2.25
N CYS A 78 -20.32 2.80 1.53
CA CYS A 78 -20.81 4.03 2.14
C CYS A 78 -22.07 3.73 2.96
N GLY A 79 -22.07 4.23 4.21
CA GLY A 79 -23.19 4.10 5.13
C GLY A 79 -24.34 5.07 4.83
N GLN A 80 -25.33 5.09 5.71
CA GLN A 80 -26.50 5.97 5.56
C GLN A 80 -26.10 7.45 5.55
N GLY A 81 -26.71 8.23 4.64
CA GLY A 81 -26.42 9.67 4.49
C GLY A 81 -25.13 9.99 3.75
N LEU A 82 -24.38 8.98 3.32
CA LEU A 82 -23.18 9.11 2.50
C LEU A 82 -23.41 8.49 1.12
N TYR A 83 -22.74 9.04 0.10
CA TYR A 83 -22.68 8.46 -1.23
C TYR A 83 -21.24 8.17 -1.64
N ALA A 84 -21.08 7.29 -2.63
CA ALA A 84 -19.77 6.92 -3.17
C ALA A 84 -19.27 7.98 -4.16
N ALA A 85 -18.70 9.07 -3.64
CA ALA A 85 -18.12 10.14 -4.46
C ALA A 85 -17.04 9.63 -5.43
N HIS A 86 -16.28 8.61 -5.02
CA HIS A 86 -15.49 7.81 -5.94
C HIS A 86 -15.81 6.34 -5.78
N PRO A 87 -16.26 5.65 -6.85
CA PRO A 87 -16.52 4.22 -6.79
C PRO A 87 -15.23 3.44 -6.60
N CYS A 88 -15.34 2.25 -6.03
CA CYS A 88 -14.20 1.37 -5.84
C CYS A 88 -13.56 1.00 -7.18
N HIS A 89 -12.23 1.05 -7.21
CA HIS A 89 -11.42 0.69 -8.36
C HIS A 89 -10.39 -0.36 -7.93
N PRO A 90 -9.89 -1.25 -8.81
CA PRO A 90 -8.92 -2.27 -8.40
C PRO A 90 -7.70 -1.72 -7.64
N SER A 91 -7.30 -0.47 -7.89
CA SER A 91 -6.17 0.18 -7.23
C SER A 91 -6.52 1.17 -6.10
N ARG A 92 -7.79 1.38 -5.76
CA ARG A 92 -8.18 2.29 -4.68
C ARG A 92 -9.55 1.95 -4.10
N ASP A 93 -9.71 2.20 -2.82
CA ASP A 93 -10.98 1.99 -2.14
C ASP A 93 -12.08 2.95 -2.63
N THR A 94 -13.31 2.65 -2.27
CA THR A 94 -14.44 3.58 -2.32
C THR A 94 -14.14 4.81 -1.45
N ILE A 95 -14.39 6.00 -1.98
CA ILE A 95 -14.37 7.25 -1.19
C ILE A 95 -15.80 7.69 -0.97
N CYS A 96 -16.18 7.84 0.29
CA CYS A 96 -17.52 8.26 0.70
C CYS A 96 -17.54 9.74 1.04
N ASP A 97 -18.59 10.43 0.64
CA ASP A 97 -18.83 11.84 0.97
C ASP A 97 -20.29 12.04 1.42
N SER A 98 -20.52 13.16 2.11
CA SER A 98 -21.82 13.58 2.62
C SER A 98 -22.77 13.97 1.50
N CYS A 99 -24.00 13.44 1.54
CA CYS A 99 -25.01 13.82 0.55
C CYS A 99 -25.34 15.33 0.68
N PRO A 100 -25.29 16.09 -0.44
CA PRO A 100 -25.67 17.48 -0.45
C PRO A 100 -27.11 17.68 0.03
N ARG A 101 -27.34 18.68 0.88
CA ARG A 101 -28.70 19.14 1.16
C ARG A 101 -29.17 20.08 0.05
N LEU A 102 -30.43 19.97 -0.33
CA LEU A 102 -31.07 20.71 -1.43
C LEU A 102 -31.11 22.24 -1.25
N PHE A 103 -30.56 22.79 -0.17
CA PHE A 103 -30.70 24.21 0.17
C PHE A 103 -29.78 25.14 -0.63
N SER A 104 -28.82 24.61 -1.40
CA SER A 104 -27.97 25.40 -2.30
C SER A 104 -27.30 24.50 -3.34
N VAL A 105 -28.01 24.18 -4.42
CA VAL A 105 -27.54 23.22 -5.44
C VAL A 105 -26.96 23.97 -6.64
N ASP A 106 -25.66 23.85 -6.86
CA ASP A 106 -25.02 24.15 -8.15
C ASP A 106 -25.02 22.90 -9.06
N GLN A 107 -24.72 23.04 -10.36
CA GLN A 107 -24.87 21.99 -11.38
C GLN A 107 -23.98 20.76 -11.14
N GLN A 108 -22.81 20.92 -10.51
CA GLN A 108 -21.95 19.81 -10.08
C GLN A 108 -22.59 18.99 -8.95
N GLN A 109 -23.37 19.65 -8.08
CA GLN A 109 -24.02 19.10 -6.89
C GLN A 109 -25.27 18.27 -7.25
N TYR A 110 -25.92 18.55 -8.38
CA TYR A 110 -27.11 17.83 -8.86
C TYR A 110 -26.84 16.36 -9.24
N ARG A 111 -25.65 16.06 -9.79
CA ARG A 111 -25.25 14.67 -10.11
C ARG A 111 -25.02 13.83 -8.85
N ALA A 112 -24.40 14.41 -7.83
CA ALA A 112 -24.22 13.77 -6.53
C ALA A 112 -25.56 13.47 -5.83
N ILE A 113 -26.54 14.38 -5.93
CA ILE A 113 -27.90 14.16 -5.41
C ILE A 113 -28.62 13.02 -6.15
N ALA A 114 -28.44 12.91 -7.47
CA ALA A 114 -29.03 11.83 -8.25
C ALA A 114 -28.49 10.45 -7.84
N GLU A 115 -27.19 10.32 -7.54
CA GLU A 115 -26.60 9.08 -7.02
C GLU A 115 -27.06 8.76 -5.60
N CYS A 116 -27.25 9.76 -4.73
CA CYS A 116 -27.80 9.58 -3.38
C CYS A 116 -29.25 9.06 -3.37
N SER A 117 -30.07 9.42 -4.37
CA SER A 117 -31.50 9.13 -4.40
C SER A 117 -31.85 7.72 -4.91
N VAL A 118 -30.87 6.95 -5.38
CA VAL A 118 -31.02 5.55 -5.83
C VAL A 118 -30.89 4.55 -4.66
N VAL A 119 -30.30 4.95 -3.53
CA VAL A 119 -30.25 4.13 -2.30
C VAL A 119 -31.50 4.45 -1.45
N LYS A 120 -32.68 4.03 -1.96
CA LYS A 120 -33.94 4.06 -1.21
C LYS A 120 -34.30 2.68 -0.69
#